data_AF-A0A2V9Y3V6-F1
#
_entry.id   AF-A0A2V9Y3V6-F1
#
_cell.length_a   1.000
_cell.length_b   1.000
_cell.length_c   1.000
_cell.angle_alpha   90.00
_cell.angle_beta   90.00
_cell.angle_gamma   90.00
#
_symmetry.space_group_name_H-M   'P 1'
#
loop_
_entity.id
_entity.type
_entity.pdbx_description
1 polymer ?
#
loop_
_entity_poly.entity_id
_entity_poly.type
_entity_poly.pdbx_seq_one_letter_code
_entity_poly.pdbx_strand_id
1 'polypeptide(L)'
;MRRVLSSQFPALRKTILDRLSTAADRGLRTHSRFSLRTENWQARIAFLAVVFAALVPVAPAQQIDLAVGGSTLWSTKPLTASQAFLPPAEKGGTYAGASLQYLTERRLGINIEGAFRAKEGLYNNYQYYRPALYDVNAVYARPMAPKVRADFMAGVGGETLLFYQQTNCIYSGGCRTYVNNTHFLVHAGVGVRYYVWK
;
A
#
# COMPACT_ATOMS: atom_id res chain seq x y z
N MET A 1 -87.18 -8.22 17.64
CA MET A 1 -87.86 -9.39 17.05
C MET A 1 -87.48 -9.50 15.57
N ARG A 2 -87.24 -10.73 15.09
CA ARG A 2 -87.09 -11.22 13.69
C ARG A 2 -85.74 -11.05 12.95
N ARG A 3 -84.96 -12.14 13.00
CA ARG A 3 -84.26 -12.77 11.85
C ARG A 3 -85.23 -13.09 10.72
N VAL A 4 -84.74 -13.16 9.47
CA VAL A 4 -85.04 -14.16 8.39
C VAL A 4 -84.00 -13.88 7.27
N LEU A 5 -83.00 -14.76 7.03
CA LEU A 5 -82.96 -15.82 5.99
C LEU A 5 -83.10 -15.26 4.56
N SER A 6 -82.02 -15.23 3.79
CA SER A 6 -81.56 -16.28 2.86
C SER A 6 -82.40 -16.45 1.59
N SER A 7 -81.66 -16.53 0.47
CA SER A 7 -81.93 -17.35 -0.72
C SER A 7 -83.11 -17.02 -1.62
N GLN A 8 -82.79 -16.60 -2.84
CA GLN A 8 -83.40 -16.89 -4.16
C GLN A 8 -82.96 -15.71 -5.06
N PHE A 9 -82.10 -15.85 -6.08
CA PHE A 9 -82.37 -16.44 -7.38
C PHE A 9 -81.05 -16.89 -8.07
N PRO A 10 -80.88 -18.18 -8.42
CA PRO A 10 -79.60 -18.75 -8.88
C PRO A 10 -79.39 -18.76 -10.42
N ALA A 11 -80.28 -18.18 -11.22
CA ALA A 11 -80.26 -18.34 -12.68
C ALA A 11 -79.55 -17.24 -13.48
N LEU A 12 -79.18 -16.11 -12.85
CA LEU A 12 -78.55 -14.97 -13.52
C LEU A 12 -77.01 -14.93 -13.38
N ARG A 13 -76.43 -15.89 -12.64
CA ARG A 13 -74.99 -15.94 -12.32
C ARG A 13 -74.14 -16.68 -13.35
N LYS A 14 -74.73 -17.54 -14.18
CA LYS A 14 -73.97 -18.35 -15.16
C LYS A 14 -73.58 -17.56 -16.42
N THR A 15 -74.44 -16.68 -16.92
CA THR A 15 -74.19 -15.94 -18.17
C THR A 15 -73.13 -14.84 -18.03
N ILE A 16 -72.89 -14.34 -16.81
CA ILE A 16 -71.86 -13.31 -16.54
C ILE A 16 -70.49 -13.95 -16.28
N LEU A 17 -70.43 -15.17 -15.72
CA LEU A 17 -69.16 -15.86 -15.48
C LEU A 17 -68.56 -16.44 -16.77
N ASP A 18 -69.38 -16.87 -17.73
CA ASP A 18 -68.87 -17.38 -19.02
C ASP A 18 -68.33 -16.28 -19.94
N ARG A 19 -68.76 -15.01 -19.77
CA ARG A 19 -68.16 -13.87 -20.50
C ARG A 19 -66.88 -13.33 -19.86
N LEU A 20 -66.55 -13.73 -18.64
CA LEU A 20 -65.30 -13.35 -17.98
C LEU A 20 -64.15 -14.32 -18.26
N SER A 21 -64.41 -15.60 -18.59
CA SER A 21 -63.35 -16.54 -18.92
C SER A 21 -62.77 -16.34 -20.33
N THR A 22 -63.56 -15.85 -21.30
CA THR A 22 -63.09 -15.69 -22.69
C THR A 22 -62.32 -14.39 -22.95
N ALA A 23 -62.36 -13.43 -22.02
CA ALA A 23 -61.59 -12.18 -22.08
C ALA A 23 -60.27 -12.25 -21.27
N ALA A 24 -60.16 -13.18 -20.31
CA ALA A 24 -58.95 -13.35 -19.51
C ALA A 24 -57.84 -14.17 -20.21
N ASP A 25 -58.19 -15.00 -21.20
CA ASP A 25 -57.25 -15.94 -21.83
C ASP A 25 -56.57 -15.42 -23.11
N ARG A 26 -56.83 -14.17 -23.53
CA ARG A 26 -56.23 -13.57 -24.75
C ARG A 26 -55.27 -12.40 -24.51
N GLY A 27 -54.89 -12.15 -23.25
CA GLY A 27 -53.93 -11.10 -22.87
C GLY A 27 -52.58 -11.60 -22.36
N LEU A 28 -52.33 -12.91 -22.37
CA LEU A 28 -50.99 -13.47 -22.13
C LEU A 28 -50.12 -13.26 -23.36
N ARG A 29 -49.36 -12.16 -23.39
CA ARG A 29 -47.97 -12.07 -23.91
C ARG A 29 -47.58 -10.61 -24.13
N THR A 30 -46.80 -10.04 -23.21
CA THR A 30 -45.66 -9.18 -23.54
C THR A 30 -44.86 -8.85 -22.28
N HIS A 31 -43.56 -9.17 -22.32
CA HIS A 31 -42.44 -8.50 -21.65
C HIS A 31 -42.60 -8.17 -20.15
N SER A 32 -41.84 -8.74 -19.22
CA SER A 32 -40.38 -8.81 -19.27
C SER A 32 -39.92 -9.56 -18.02
N ARG A 33 -38.96 -10.48 -18.19
CA ARG A 33 -38.11 -10.91 -17.08
C ARG A 33 -37.37 -9.67 -16.59
N PHE A 34 -37.74 -9.13 -15.43
CA PHE A 34 -36.90 -8.16 -14.74
C PHE A 34 -35.69 -8.93 -14.19
N SER A 35 -34.73 -9.14 -15.08
CA SER A 35 -33.38 -9.60 -14.78
C SER A 35 -32.77 -8.57 -13.82
N LEU A 36 -32.69 -8.92 -12.53
CA LEU A 36 -31.78 -8.28 -11.58
C LEU A 36 -30.33 -8.60 -12.02
N ARG A 37 -29.90 -7.93 -13.09
CA ARG A 37 -28.49 -7.68 -13.39
C ARG A 37 -28.26 -6.23 -13.02
N THR A 38 -28.32 -5.95 -11.72
CA THR A 38 -27.85 -4.68 -11.19
C THR A 38 -26.34 -4.70 -11.31
N GLU A 39 -25.81 -3.88 -12.20
CA GLU A 39 -24.38 -3.65 -12.31
C GLU A 39 -23.85 -3.17 -10.94
N ASN A 40 -22.89 -3.91 -10.39
CA ASN A 40 -22.33 -3.74 -9.05
C ASN A 40 -21.63 -2.38 -8.79
N TRP A 41 -21.77 -1.40 -9.69
CA TRP A 41 -21.18 -0.08 -9.57
C TRP A 41 -21.69 0.69 -8.36
N GLN A 42 -22.99 0.59 -8.04
CA GLN A 42 -23.53 1.26 -6.86
C GLN A 42 -22.99 0.65 -5.56
N ALA A 43 -22.86 -0.67 -5.50
CA ALA A 43 -22.24 -1.36 -4.38
C ALA A 43 -20.74 -1.02 -4.25
N ARG A 44 -20.03 -0.88 -5.38
CA ARG A 44 -18.62 -0.45 -5.40
C ARG A 44 -18.44 0.99 -4.93
N ILE A 45 -19.29 1.91 -5.38
CA ILE A 45 -19.26 3.32 -4.98
C ILE A 45 -19.62 3.44 -3.49
N ALA A 46 -20.65 2.74 -3.03
CA ALA A 46 -21.04 2.71 -1.63
C ALA A 46 -19.92 2.10 -0.75
N PHE A 47 -19.28 1.03 -1.21
CA PHE A 47 -18.12 0.44 -0.53
C PHE A 47 -16.95 1.42 -0.44
N LEU A 48 -16.59 2.09 -1.55
CA LEU A 48 -15.55 3.12 -1.55
C LEU A 48 -15.89 4.30 -0.65
N ALA A 49 -17.15 4.75 -0.62
CA ALA A 49 -17.61 5.84 0.22
C ALA A 49 -17.60 5.46 1.71
N VAL A 50 -17.98 4.22 2.05
CA VAL A 50 -17.89 3.71 3.43
C VAL A 50 -16.44 3.52 3.86
N VAL A 51 -15.55 3.05 2.99
CA VAL A 51 -14.11 2.99 3.25
C VAL A 51 -13.54 4.40 3.48
N PHE A 52 -13.90 5.37 2.62
CA PHE A 52 -13.49 6.76 2.79
C PHE A 52 -14.03 7.36 4.09
N ALA A 53 -15.32 7.17 4.40
CA ALA A 53 -15.95 7.67 5.61
C ALA A 53 -15.41 7.01 6.89
N ALA A 54 -15.03 5.72 6.82
CA ALA A 54 -14.39 5.00 7.93
C ALA A 54 -12.94 5.42 8.17
N LEU A 55 -12.29 6.08 7.20
CA LEU A 55 -10.96 6.70 7.35
C LEU A 55 -11.02 8.13 7.94
N VAL A 56 -12.20 8.76 7.99
CA VAL A 56 -12.38 10.14 8.48
C VAL A 56 -12.09 10.34 9.99
N PRO A 57 -12.35 9.40 10.93
CA PRO A 57 -12.15 9.68 12.35
C PRO A 57 -10.70 9.51 12.85
N VAL A 58 -9.68 9.54 11.98
CA VAL A 58 -8.26 9.46 12.38
C VAL A 58 -7.61 10.84 12.64
N ALA A 59 -8.37 11.94 12.54
CA ALA A 59 -7.90 13.26 12.96
C ALA A 59 -8.11 13.43 14.48
N PRO A 60 -7.01 13.44 15.26
CA PRO A 60 -6.30 14.71 15.41
C PRO A 60 -4.75 14.61 15.25
N ALA A 61 -4.19 15.63 14.58
CA ALA A 61 -2.77 15.99 14.43
C ALA A 61 -1.71 14.90 14.18
N GLN A 62 -1.98 14.02 13.20
CA GLN A 62 -0.96 13.12 12.65
C GLN A 62 -0.25 13.81 11.48
N GLN A 63 1.07 13.93 11.55
CA GLN A 63 1.88 14.55 10.50
C GLN A 63 2.46 13.45 9.60
N ILE A 64 2.24 13.56 8.29
CA ILE A 64 2.86 12.72 7.28
C ILE A 64 3.81 13.59 6.46
N ASP A 65 5.09 13.24 6.48
CA ASP A 65 6.12 13.92 5.71
C ASP A 65 6.69 12.95 4.66
N LEU A 66 6.82 13.43 3.42
CA LEU A 66 7.53 12.75 2.34
C LEU A 66 8.83 13.50 2.07
N ALA A 67 9.94 12.78 1.95
CA ALA A 67 11.22 13.35 1.59
C ALA A 67 11.85 12.58 0.41
N VAL A 68 12.60 13.31 -0.41
CA VAL A 68 13.50 12.75 -1.44
C VAL A 68 14.83 13.47 -1.31
N GLY A 69 15.93 12.75 -1.48
CA GLY A 69 17.24 13.32 -1.19
C GLY A 69 18.42 12.50 -1.69
N GLY A 70 19.60 13.05 -1.44
CA GLY A 70 20.87 12.41 -1.71
C GLY A 70 21.66 12.24 -0.42
N SER A 71 22.24 11.06 -0.20
CA SER A 71 23.14 10.75 0.90
C SER A 71 24.44 10.13 0.40
N THR A 72 25.39 9.95 1.30
CA THR A 72 26.63 9.24 1.01
C THR A 72 27.00 8.39 2.22
N LEU A 73 27.67 7.26 1.98
CA LEU A 73 27.92 6.25 2.99
C LEU A 73 29.42 6.08 3.21
N TRP A 74 29.81 5.97 4.48
CA TRP A 74 31.17 5.59 4.85
C TRP A 74 31.12 4.46 5.86
N SER A 75 31.82 3.38 5.52
CA SER A 75 31.98 2.21 6.36
C SER A 75 33.45 2.03 6.75
N THR A 76 33.65 1.44 7.93
CA THR A 76 34.97 1.04 8.40
C THR A 76 35.32 -0.34 7.85
N LYS A 77 36.61 -0.59 7.62
CA LYS A 77 37.06 -1.93 7.23
C LYS A 77 37.06 -2.81 8.49
N PRO A 78 36.42 -3.99 8.47
CA PRO A 78 36.46 -4.90 9.61
C PRO A 78 37.91 -5.34 9.87
N LEU A 79 38.39 -5.22 11.10
CA LEU A 79 39.74 -5.65 11.51
C LEU A 79 39.79 -7.15 11.90
N THR A 80 38.64 -7.79 12.03
CA THR A 80 38.45 -9.15 12.56
C THR A 80 38.09 -10.19 11.50
N ALA A 81 37.93 -9.81 10.23
CA ALA A 81 37.73 -10.78 9.15
C ALA A 81 39.06 -11.47 8.79
N SER A 82 39.05 -12.78 8.56
CA SER A 82 40.26 -13.52 8.19
C SER A 82 40.94 -12.85 6.99
N GLN A 83 42.26 -12.65 7.06
CA GLN A 83 43.04 -11.82 6.12
C GLN A 83 42.93 -12.24 4.64
N ALA A 84 42.33 -13.38 4.33
CA ALA A 84 42.14 -13.89 2.97
C ALA A 84 40.91 -13.31 2.22
N PHE A 85 39.89 -12.80 2.92
CA PHE A 85 38.65 -12.29 2.30
C PHE A 85 38.05 -11.12 3.09
N LEU A 86 38.82 -10.03 3.23
CA LEU A 86 38.28 -8.79 3.81
C LEU A 86 37.31 -8.14 2.81
N PRO A 87 36.00 -8.03 3.12
CA PRO A 87 35.10 -7.27 2.27
C PRO A 87 35.59 -5.81 2.20
N PRO A 88 35.69 -5.21 1.00
CA PRO A 88 36.02 -3.81 0.88
C PRO A 88 34.98 -2.99 1.63
N ALA A 89 35.43 -2.06 2.47
CA ALA A 89 34.51 -1.13 3.10
C ALA A 89 33.89 -0.23 2.04
N GLU A 90 32.57 -0.11 2.08
CA GLU A 90 31.84 0.90 1.32
C GLU A 90 32.31 2.30 1.72
N LYS A 91 32.95 3.02 0.80
CA LYS A 91 33.43 4.38 1.03
C LYS A 91 32.96 5.29 -0.09
N GLY A 92 32.11 6.24 0.27
CA GLY A 92 31.56 7.23 -0.64
C GLY A 92 30.49 6.68 -1.57
N GLY A 93 30.29 7.41 -2.67
CA GLY A 93 29.17 7.19 -3.58
C GLY A 93 27.94 8.00 -3.16
N THR A 94 27.15 8.40 -4.15
CA THR A 94 25.90 9.14 -3.94
C THR A 94 24.75 8.14 -3.96
N TYR A 95 23.92 8.20 -2.92
CA TYR A 95 22.72 7.39 -2.76
C TYR A 95 21.53 8.29 -2.96
N ALA A 96 20.71 8.01 -3.97
CA ALA A 96 19.44 8.68 -4.13
C ALA A 96 18.39 7.91 -3.35
N GLY A 97 17.58 8.61 -2.56
CA GLY A 97 16.61 7.96 -1.70
C GLY A 97 15.33 8.75 -1.52
N ALA A 98 14.34 8.05 -1.01
CA ALA A 98 13.07 8.60 -0.59
C ALA A 98 12.72 8.05 0.79
N SER A 99 12.06 8.87 1.59
CA SER A 99 11.55 8.43 2.88
C SER A 99 10.15 8.98 3.15
N LEU A 100 9.42 8.21 3.94
CA LEU A 100 8.08 8.54 4.42
C LEU A 100 8.12 8.50 5.95
N GLN A 101 7.79 9.61 6.59
CA GLN A 101 7.68 9.70 8.04
C GLN A 101 6.24 9.96 8.44
N TYR A 102 5.77 9.18 9.40
CA TYR A 102 4.50 9.38 10.08
C TYR A 102 4.77 9.70 11.54
N LEU A 103 4.23 10.81 12.04
CA LEU A 103 4.41 11.28 13.41
C LEU A 103 3.07 11.48 14.10
N THR A 104 2.95 10.94 15.31
CA THR A 104 1.79 11.17 16.20
C THR A 104 1.93 12.48 16.97
N GLU A 105 0.84 12.93 17.58
CA GLU A 105 0.81 14.12 18.47
C GLU A 105 1.83 14.02 19.61
N ARG A 106 2.13 12.80 20.06
CA ARG A 106 3.12 12.51 21.13
C ARG A 106 4.56 12.60 20.64
N ARG A 107 4.77 13.04 19.39
CA ARG A 107 6.08 13.18 18.75
C ARG A 107 6.83 11.87 18.61
N LEU A 108 6.09 10.77 18.62
CA LEU A 108 6.57 9.43 18.33
C LEU A 108 6.04 9.02 16.97
N GLY A 109 6.86 8.36 16.18
CA GLY A 109 6.55 8.10 14.79
C GLY A 109 7.26 6.88 14.23
N ILE A 110 6.92 6.60 12.99
CA ILE A 110 7.57 5.58 12.17
C ILE A 110 8.11 6.28 10.94
N ASN A 111 9.31 5.93 10.52
CA ASN A 111 9.90 6.35 9.27
C ASN A 111 10.32 5.13 8.46
N ILE A 112 10.05 5.18 7.17
CA ILE A 112 10.46 4.17 6.21
C ILE A 112 11.36 4.87 5.21
N GLU A 113 12.56 4.35 5.00
CA GLU A 113 13.53 4.90 4.05
C GLU A 113 13.96 3.84 3.05
N GLY A 114 14.20 4.28 1.82
CA GLY A 114 14.84 3.50 0.79
C GLY A 114 15.84 4.36 0.03
N ALA A 115 17.07 3.89 -0.11
CA ALA A 115 18.13 4.59 -0.81
C ALA A 115 18.91 3.64 -1.71
N PHE A 116 19.16 4.04 -2.95
CA PHE A 116 19.93 3.26 -3.92
C PHE A 116 21.15 4.03 -4.38
N ARG A 117 22.28 3.33 -4.58
CA ARG A 117 23.48 3.97 -5.10
C ARG A 117 23.27 4.39 -6.56
N ALA A 118 23.49 5.66 -6.87
CA ALA A 118 23.20 6.25 -8.17
C ALA A 118 24.11 5.71 -9.29
N LYS A 119 25.36 5.40 -8.97
CA LYS A 119 26.35 4.81 -9.89
C LYS A 119 26.89 3.51 -9.33
N GLU A 120 27.24 2.60 -10.23
CA GLU A 120 27.86 1.32 -9.87
C GLU A 120 29.21 1.54 -9.18
N GLY A 121 29.46 0.73 -8.17
CA GLY A 121 30.75 0.62 -7.51
C GLY A 121 31.53 -0.58 -8.07
N LEU A 122 32.83 -0.62 -7.73
CA LEU A 122 33.72 -1.73 -8.05
C LEU A 122 34.09 -2.47 -6.76
N TYR A 123 33.52 -3.66 -6.56
CA TYR A 123 33.76 -4.50 -5.40
C TYR A 123 35.13 -5.16 -5.56
N ASN A 124 36.04 -4.88 -4.63
CA ASN A 124 37.42 -5.38 -4.61
C ASN A 124 38.18 -5.14 -5.93
N ASN A 125 37.89 -4.01 -6.60
CA ASN A 125 38.46 -3.61 -7.88
C ASN A 125 38.24 -4.56 -9.07
N TYR A 126 37.28 -5.48 -8.99
CA TYR A 126 37.05 -6.48 -10.05
C TYR A 126 35.57 -6.66 -10.40
N GLN A 127 34.67 -6.64 -9.42
CA GLN A 127 33.27 -7.01 -9.61
C GLN A 127 32.36 -5.79 -9.51
N TYR A 128 31.63 -5.45 -10.58
CA TYR A 128 30.66 -4.36 -10.52
C TYR A 128 29.50 -4.71 -9.59
N TYR A 129 29.08 -3.75 -8.78
CA TYR A 129 27.97 -3.92 -7.86
C TYR A 129 27.22 -2.61 -7.59
N ARG A 130 25.96 -2.72 -7.16
CA ARG A 130 25.14 -1.59 -6.73
C ARG A 130 24.41 -1.93 -5.43
N PRO A 131 24.71 -1.22 -4.33
CA PRO A 131 23.97 -1.32 -3.08
C PRO A 131 22.60 -0.63 -3.15
N ALA A 132 21.62 -1.25 -2.50
CA ALA A 132 20.33 -0.68 -2.17
C ALA A 132 20.07 -0.88 -0.66
N LEU A 133 19.79 0.21 0.03
CA LEU A 133 19.53 0.29 1.46
C LEU A 133 18.02 0.51 1.65
N TYR A 134 17.46 -0.13 2.67
CA TYR A 134 16.08 0.11 3.08
C TYR A 134 15.94 -0.16 4.57
N ASP A 135 15.15 0.63 5.25
CA ASP A 135 14.97 0.50 6.69
C ASP A 135 13.59 1.00 7.16
N VAL A 136 13.25 0.57 8.37
CA VAL A 136 12.08 1.02 9.12
C VAL A 136 12.53 1.42 10.51
N ASN A 137 12.25 2.67 10.87
CA ASN A 137 12.72 3.31 12.08
C ASN A 137 11.56 3.78 12.96
N ALA A 138 11.71 3.61 14.26
CA ALA A 138 10.99 4.42 15.23
C ALA A 138 11.64 5.80 15.30
N VAL A 139 10.81 6.84 15.35
CA VAL A 139 11.26 8.24 15.39
C VAL A 139 10.73 8.93 16.65
N TYR A 140 11.60 9.67 17.32
CA TYR A 140 11.24 10.61 18.37
C TYR A 140 11.63 12.04 17.96
N ALA A 141 10.64 12.88 17.70
CA ALA A 141 10.84 14.24 17.20
C ALA A 141 10.78 15.27 18.33
N ARG A 142 11.91 15.87 18.71
CA ARG A 142 11.98 16.89 19.75
C ARG A 142 12.00 18.31 19.17
N PRO A 143 11.10 19.22 19.61
CA PRO A 143 11.20 20.62 19.24
C PRO A 143 12.44 21.26 19.86
N MET A 144 13.29 21.89 19.02
CA MET A 144 14.44 22.66 19.47
C MET A 144 14.18 24.17 19.39
N ALA A 145 13.47 24.61 18.35
CA ALA A 145 13.08 26.01 18.14
C ALA A 145 11.69 26.07 17.48
N PRO A 146 11.05 27.25 17.36
CA PRO A 146 9.72 27.38 16.75
C PRO A 146 9.60 26.79 15.34
N LYS A 147 10.70 26.77 14.57
CA LYS A 147 10.78 26.24 13.21
C LYS A 147 11.75 25.05 13.06
N VAL A 148 12.39 24.61 14.15
CA VAL A 148 13.43 23.56 14.12
C VAL A 148 12.99 22.39 14.99
N ARG A 149 13.09 21.18 14.43
CA ARG A 149 12.87 19.90 15.12
C ARG A 149 14.12 19.03 14.97
N ALA A 150 14.45 18.27 16.01
CA ALA A 150 15.43 17.21 15.96
C ALA A 150 14.73 15.86 15.99
N ASP A 151 15.13 14.95 15.11
CA ASP A 151 14.58 13.62 14.99
C ASP A 151 15.62 12.62 15.48
N PHE A 152 15.25 11.79 16.45
CA PHE A 152 16.06 10.65 16.88
C PHE A 152 15.46 9.40 16.29
N MET A 153 16.26 8.58 15.63
CA MET A 153 15.81 7.43 14.85
C MET A 153 16.53 6.19 15.33
N ALA A 154 15.78 5.11 15.54
CA ALA A 154 16.32 3.79 15.82
C ALA A 154 15.45 2.73 15.16
N GLY A 155 16.07 1.75 14.52
CA GLY A 155 15.33 0.82 13.68
C GLY A 155 16.16 -0.33 13.15
N VAL A 156 15.55 -1.02 12.20
CA VAL A 156 16.12 -2.18 11.53
C VAL A 156 15.87 -2.06 10.04
N GLY A 157 16.76 -2.65 9.25
CA GLY A 157 16.70 -2.58 7.82
C GLY A 157 17.51 -3.68 7.17
N GLY A 158 17.76 -3.49 5.88
CA GLY A 158 18.64 -4.35 5.13
C GLY A 158 19.40 -3.59 4.07
N GLU A 159 20.52 -4.19 3.68
CA GLU A 159 21.30 -3.81 2.53
C GLU A 159 21.25 -4.94 1.53
N THR A 160 20.80 -4.67 0.32
CA THR A 160 20.92 -5.60 -0.80
C THR A 160 22.00 -5.13 -1.75
N LEU A 161 23.02 -5.96 -1.91
CA LEU A 161 24.10 -5.78 -2.87
C LEU A 161 23.74 -6.52 -4.16
N LEU A 162 23.58 -5.79 -5.25
CA LEU A 162 23.38 -6.36 -6.58
C LEU A 162 24.73 -6.45 -7.29
N PHE A 163 25.27 -7.65 -7.45
CA PHE A 163 26.50 -7.91 -8.19
C PHE A 163 26.20 -8.21 -9.66
N TYR A 164 26.66 -7.36 -10.58
CA TYR A 164 26.38 -7.51 -12.01
C TYR A 164 27.31 -8.53 -12.66
N GLN A 165 26.77 -9.58 -13.27
CA GLN A 165 27.53 -10.62 -13.94
C GLN A 165 27.12 -10.71 -15.41
N GLN A 166 28.11 -10.93 -16.29
CA GLN A 166 27.87 -10.94 -17.74
C GLN A 166 27.38 -12.30 -18.29
N THR A 167 27.35 -13.38 -17.50
CA THR A 167 27.32 -14.75 -18.07
C THR A 167 26.43 -15.79 -17.36
N ASN A 168 25.50 -15.41 -16.47
CA ASN A 168 24.61 -16.40 -15.80
C ASN A 168 23.30 -16.63 -16.56
N CYS A 169 23.37 -17.36 -17.67
CA CYS A 169 22.21 -17.77 -18.47
C CYS A 169 21.79 -19.21 -18.16
N ILE A 170 20.53 -19.40 -17.74
CA ILE A 170 19.95 -20.73 -17.55
C ILE A 170 19.18 -21.08 -18.83
N TYR A 171 19.47 -22.26 -19.41
CA TYR A 171 18.98 -22.72 -20.72
C TYR A 171 17.44 -22.69 -20.88
N SER A 172 16.68 -22.67 -19.78
CA SER A 172 15.21 -22.66 -19.77
C SER A 172 14.56 -21.45 -19.06
N GLY A 173 15.34 -20.48 -18.56
CA GLY A 173 14.83 -19.44 -17.64
C GLY A 173 15.33 -18.02 -17.87
N GLY A 174 16.10 -17.78 -18.94
CA GLY A 174 16.70 -16.48 -19.25
C GLY A 174 18.00 -16.21 -18.50
N CYS A 175 18.62 -15.06 -18.82
CA CYS A 175 19.89 -14.64 -18.22
C CYS A 175 19.65 -13.78 -16.97
N ARG A 176 20.21 -14.21 -15.84
CA ARG A 176 20.32 -13.37 -14.65
C ARG A 176 21.56 -12.50 -14.82
N THR A 177 21.34 -11.20 -15.03
CA THR A 177 22.41 -10.20 -15.17
C THR A 177 22.99 -9.75 -13.83
N TYR A 178 22.43 -10.22 -12.72
CA TYR A 178 22.90 -9.92 -11.38
C TYR A 178 22.66 -11.05 -10.38
N VAL A 179 23.52 -11.12 -9.36
CA VAL A 179 23.36 -11.94 -8.15
C VAL A 179 23.13 -10.99 -6.99
N ASN A 180 22.12 -11.25 -6.16
CA ASN A 180 21.83 -10.46 -4.98
C ASN A 180 22.41 -11.10 -3.72
N ASN A 181 22.93 -10.29 -2.81
CA ASN A 181 23.26 -10.68 -1.45
C ASN A 181 22.63 -9.68 -0.48
N THR A 182 21.86 -10.16 0.49
CA THR A 182 21.08 -9.31 1.40
C THR A 182 21.60 -9.47 2.82
N HIS A 183 21.94 -8.34 3.44
CA HIS A 183 22.43 -8.25 4.81
C HIS A 183 21.42 -7.55 5.70
N PHE A 184 21.31 -8.01 6.94
CA PHE A 184 20.52 -7.34 7.97
C PHE A 184 21.30 -6.15 8.53
N LEU A 185 20.62 -5.01 8.71
CA LEU A 185 21.19 -3.79 9.26
C LEU A 185 20.40 -3.35 10.49
N VAL A 186 21.12 -2.79 11.46
CA VAL A 186 20.53 -2.01 12.56
C VAL A 186 20.81 -0.55 12.26
N HIS A 187 19.78 0.29 12.41
CA HIS A 187 19.88 1.71 12.13
C HIS A 187 19.72 2.52 13.42
N ALA A 188 20.59 3.50 13.60
CA ALA A 188 20.48 4.53 14.63
C ALA A 188 20.99 5.84 14.05
N GLY A 189 20.21 6.90 14.17
CA GLY A 189 20.49 8.16 13.50
C GLY A 189 19.86 9.36 14.18
N VAL A 190 20.35 10.54 13.80
CA VAL A 190 19.78 11.82 14.20
C VAL A 190 19.59 12.71 12.98
N GLY A 191 18.47 13.42 12.92
CA GLY A 191 18.12 14.34 11.85
C GLY A 191 17.70 15.70 12.38
N VAL A 192 17.79 16.73 11.54
CA VAL A 192 17.27 18.07 11.86
C VAL A 192 16.32 18.49 10.75
N ARG A 193 15.11 18.92 11.12
CA ARG A 193 14.10 19.44 10.21
C ARG A 193 13.89 20.92 10.45
N TYR A 194 13.83 21.68 9.36
CA TYR A 194 13.53 23.10 9.37
C TYR A 194 12.24 23.39 8.59
N TYR A 195 11.29 24.04 9.25
CA TYR A 195 10.01 24.44 8.68
C TYR A 195 10.09 25.89 8.22
N VAL A 196 10.12 26.11 6.91
CA VAL A 196 10.14 27.47 6.33
C VAL A 196 8.85 28.21 6.67
N TRP A 197 7.72 27.51 6.55
CA TRP A 197 6.35 27.99 6.76
C TRP A 197 5.76 27.32 8.00
N LYS A 198 4.87 28.01 8.70
CA LYS A 198 4.13 27.48 9.85
C LYS A 198 2.78 26.95 9.40
#